data_AF-A0A6X7Z4P9-F1
#
_entry.id   AF-A0A6X7Z4P9-F1
#
_cell.length_a   1.000
_cell.length_b   1.000
_cell.length_c   1.000
_cell.angle_alpha   90.00
_cell.angle_beta   90.00
_cell.angle_gamma   90.00
#
_symmetry.space_group_name_H-M   'P 1'
#
loop_
_entity.id
_entity.type
_entity.pdbx_description
1 polymer ?
#
loop_
_entity_poly.entity_id
_entity_poly.type
_entity_poly.pdbx_seq_one_letter_code
_entity_poly.pdbx_strand_id
1 'polypeptide(L)'
;MNESIFLLDKRVVFDSTKMTLSHGNEIIRISEAETHLLLAFWHGLYKKEDIIHFVWENRGGCVSESSYYKLINQMRNDFSSIGLQSSDIVTRPRVGVSLSVAIEPIKKITSLKVSDENVKGTPTRENIFYKIKRHSVFVVLTGAILLALLYGVFTIYKAPVRNSPDSFFTYLGEYNDYAIYKTKED
;
A
#
# COMPACT_ATOMS: atom_id res chain seq x y z
N MET A 1 -7.61 -12.49 -4.23
CA MET A 1 -7.48 -11.42 -5.24
C MET A 1 -8.86 -11.14 -5.80
N ASN A 2 -9.29 -9.87 -5.86
CA ASN A 2 -10.50 -9.52 -6.60
C ASN A 2 -10.28 -9.83 -8.08
N GLU A 3 -11.19 -10.58 -8.70
CA GLU A 3 -11.13 -10.90 -10.13
C GLU A 3 -11.02 -9.61 -10.94
N SER A 4 -9.88 -9.41 -11.61
CA SER A 4 -9.59 -8.22 -12.39
C SER A 4 -9.14 -8.65 -13.79
N ILE A 5 -10.05 -8.56 -14.75
CA ILE A 5 -9.74 -8.80 -16.16
C ILE A 5 -9.40 -7.44 -16.78
N PHE A 6 -8.30 -7.39 -17.52
CA PHE A 6 -7.82 -6.20 -18.18
C PHE A 6 -7.69 -6.42 -19.69
N LEU A 7 -7.78 -5.33 -20.45
CA LEU A 7 -7.55 -5.27 -21.87
C LEU A 7 -6.28 -4.46 -22.11
N LEU A 8 -5.28 -5.09 -22.72
CA LEU A 8 -4.03 -4.49 -23.14
C LEU A 8 -4.13 -4.14 -24.61
N ASP A 9 -3.82 -2.88 -24.92
CA ASP A 9 -3.79 -2.34 -26.28
C ASP A 9 -5.05 -2.65 -27.12
N LYS A 10 -6.21 -2.78 -26.45
CA LYS A 10 -7.50 -3.14 -27.07
C LYS A 10 -7.53 -4.49 -27.81
N ARG A 11 -6.52 -5.33 -27.63
CA ARG A 11 -6.33 -6.56 -28.40
C ARG A 11 -6.12 -7.79 -27.52
N VAL A 12 -5.34 -7.66 -26.46
CA VAL A 12 -4.95 -8.78 -25.60
C VAL A 12 -5.69 -8.71 -24.27
N VAL A 13 -6.38 -9.78 -23.90
CA VAL A 13 -7.07 -9.89 -22.62
C VAL A 13 -6.15 -10.54 -21.60
N PHE A 14 -5.87 -9.80 -20.53
CA PHE A 14 -5.14 -10.25 -19.36
C PHE A 14 -6.12 -10.62 -18.24
N ASP A 15 -6.13 -11.89 -17.84
CA ASP A 15 -6.88 -12.37 -16.69
C ASP A 15 -5.93 -12.56 -15.50
N SER A 16 -6.03 -11.68 -14.50
CA SER A 16 -5.13 -11.73 -13.33
C SER A 16 -5.37 -12.93 -12.43
N THR A 17 -6.58 -13.50 -12.45
CA THR A 17 -6.95 -14.64 -11.60
C THR A 17 -6.47 -15.93 -12.23
N LYS A 18 -6.65 -16.07 -13.55
CA LYS A 18 -6.18 -17.24 -14.29
C LYS A 18 -4.70 -17.19 -14.62
N MET A 19 -4.07 -16.01 -14.50
CA MET A 19 -2.68 -15.73 -14.89
C MET A 19 -2.47 -16.06 -16.36
N THR A 20 -3.33 -15.50 -17.22
CA THR A 20 -3.30 -15.75 -18.67
C THR A 20 -3.36 -14.49 -19.49
N LEU A 21 -2.65 -14.47 -20.61
CA LEU A 21 -2.81 -13.52 -21.70
C LEU A 21 -3.49 -14.23 -22.87
N SER A 22 -4.48 -13.60 -23.47
CA SER A 22 -5.28 -14.19 -24.54
C SER A 22 -5.50 -13.20 -25.68
N HIS A 23 -5.34 -13.67 -26.91
CA HIS A 23 -5.54 -12.90 -28.12
C HIS A 23 -6.18 -13.80 -29.19
N GLY A 24 -7.45 -13.55 -29.51
CA GLY A 24 -8.22 -14.45 -30.37
C GLY A 24 -8.32 -15.86 -29.77
N ASN A 25 -7.79 -16.86 -30.47
CA ASN A 25 -7.75 -18.26 -30.02
C ASN A 25 -6.44 -18.63 -29.29
N GLU A 26 -5.46 -17.74 -29.25
CA GLU A 26 -4.19 -17.99 -28.57
C GLU A 26 -4.32 -17.61 -27.10
N ILE A 27 -3.85 -18.50 -26.22
CA ILE A 27 -3.82 -18.30 -24.78
C ILE A 27 -2.47 -18.77 -24.26
N ILE A 28 -1.75 -17.88 -23.59
CA ILE A 28 -0.53 -18.21 -22.88
C ILE A 28 -0.75 -18.02 -21.38
N ARG A 29 -0.11 -18.89 -20.59
CA ARG A 29 -0.10 -18.80 -19.14
C ARG A 29 1.19 -18.13 -18.70
N ILE A 30 1.05 -17.07 -17.91
CA ILE A 30 2.17 -16.30 -17.37
C ILE A 30 2.40 -16.68 -15.91
N SER A 31 3.59 -16.42 -15.40
CA SER A 31 3.92 -16.68 -13.99
C SER A 31 3.22 -15.70 -13.05
N GLU A 32 3.26 -16.02 -11.76
CA GLU A 32 2.77 -15.12 -10.71
C GLU A 32 3.53 -13.78 -10.71
N ALA A 33 4.84 -13.80 -10.88
CA ALA A 33 5.65 -12.58 -10.90
C ALA A 33 5.28 -11.67 -12.09
N GLU A 34 5.00 -12.26 -13.25
CA GLU A 34 4.57 -11.53 -14.46
C GLU A 34 3.18 -10.94 -14.30
N THR A 35 2.26 -11.72 -13.73
CA THR A 35 0.92 -11.24 -13.36
C THR A 35 1.01 -10.01 -12.47
N HIS A 36 1.89 -10.05 -11.46
CA HIS A 36 2.09 -8.93 -10.56
C HIS A 36 2.80 -7.74 -11.21
N LEU A 37 3.68 -7.97 -12.18
CA LEU A 37 4.27 -6.89 -12.96
C LEU A 37 3.19 -6.12 -13.76
N LEU A 38 2.25 -6.81 -14.39
CA LEU A 38 1.12 -6.14 -15.07
C LEU A 38 0.24 -5.37 -14.10
N LEU A 39 -0.04 -5.96 -12.94
CA LEU A 39 -0.79 -5.26 -11.89
C LEU A 39 -0.02 -4.04 -11.38
N ALA A 40 1.31 -4.11 -11.28
CA ALA A 40 2.13 -2.95 -10.92
C ALA A 40 1.98 -1.83 -11.96
N PHE A 41 2.01 -2.16 -13.26
CA PHE A 41 1.77 -1.19 -14.33
C PHE A 41 0.36 -0.60 -14.29
N TRP A 42 -0.66 -1.42 -14.04
CA TRP A 42 -2.03 -0.94 -13.82
C TRP A 42 -2.12 0.04 -12.64
N HIS A 43 -1.41 -0.26 -11.55
CA HIS A 43 -1.27 0.64 -10.41
C HIS A 43 -0.34 1.83 -10.68
N GLY A 44 0.23 1.95 -11.88
CA GLY A 44 1.13 3.03 -12.30
C GLY A 44 2.49 3.02 -11.61
N LEU A 45 2.95 1.87 -11.13
CA LEU A 45 4.30 1.69 -10.61
C LEU A 45 5.27 1.52 -11.78
N TYR A 46 6.31 2.35 -11.79
CA TYR A 46 7.35 2.31 -12.83
C TYR A 46 8.78 2.34 -12.29
N LYS A 47 8.97 2.73 -11.02
CA LYS A 47 10.30 2.73 -10.39
C LYS A 47 10.71 1.31 -10.07
N LYS A 48 12.00 1.00 -10.25
CA LYS A 48 12.56 -0.34 -10.00
C LYS A 48 12.22 -0.82 -8.58
N GLU A 49 12.46 0.01 -7.57
CA GLU A 49 12.27 -0.34 -6.16
C GLU A 49 10.79 -0.58 -5.84
N ASP A 50 9.89 0.27 -6.36
CA ASP A 50 8.44 0.11 -6.17
C ASP A 50 7.93 -1.18 -6.82
N ILE A 51 8.45 -1.53 -8.01
CA ILE A 51 8.12 -2.78 -8.69
C ILE A 51 8.66 -3.98 -7.92
N ILE A 52 9.92 -3.95 -7.48
CA ILE A 52 10.52 -5.04 -6.70
C ILE A 52 9.71 -5.28 -5.43
N HIS A 53 9.36 -4.20 -4.73
CA HIS A 53 8.56 -4.26 -3.53
C HIS A 53 7.15 -4.83 -3.78
N PHE A 54 6.47 -4.39 -4.85
CA PHE A 54 5.11 -4.85 -5.17
C PHE A 54 5.06 -6.30 -5.64
N VAL A 55 6.04 -6.73 -6.44
CA VAL A 55 6.07 -8.07 -7.02
C VAL A 55 6.57 -9.10 -6.00
N TRP A 56 7.55 -8.78 -5.16
CA TRP A 56 8.17 -9.74 -4.23
C TRP A 56 8.08 -9.36 -2.75
N GLU A 57 8.55 -8.17 -2.35
CA GLU A 57 8.75 -7.87 -0.91
C GLU A 57 7.44 -7.78 -0.12
N ASN A 58 6.37 -7.27 -0.73
CA ASN A 58 5.01 -7.28 -0.19
C ASN A 58 4.46 -8.69 0.09
N ARG A 59 5.13 -9.73 -0.40
CA ARG A 59 4.79 -11.14 -0.20
C ARG A 59 5.84 -11.90 0.59
N GLY A 60 6.80 -11.21 1.22
CA GLY A 60 7.89 -11.83 1.97
C GLY A 60 9.00 -12.43 1.11
N GLY A 61 9.02 -12.15 -0.21
CA GLY A 61 10.08 -12.55 -1.10
C GLY A 61 11.24 -11.56 -1.10
N CYS A 62 12.48 -12.04 -0.96
CA CYS A 62 13.69 -11.27 -1.21
C CYS A 62 14.29 -11.69 -2.54
N VAL A 63 14.62 -10.73 -3.42
CA VAL A 63 15.19 -11.03 -4.74
C VAL A 63 16.38 -10.15 -5.05
N SER A 64 17.31 -10.70 -5.82
CA SER A 64 18.40 -9.95 -6.42
C SER A 64 17.91 -9.08 -7.56
N GLU A 65 18.70 -8.08 -7.90
CA GLU A 65 18.47 -7.23 -9.08
C GLU A 65 18.47 -8.03 -10.40
N SER A 66 19.21 -9.14 -10.49
CA SER A 66 19.19 -10.02 -11.64
C SER A 66 17.80 -10.65 -11.89
N SER A 67 17.05 -10.98 -10.82
CA SER A 67 15.69 -11.51 -10.94
C SER A 67 14.71 -10.48 -11.49
N TYR A 68 14.87 -9.20 -11.12
CA TYR A 68 14.09 -8.09 -11.68
C TYR A 68 14.27 -7.99 -13.20
N TYR A 69 15.52 -7.98 -13.68
CA TYR A 69 15.77 -7.91 -15.13
C TYR A 69 15.33 -9.17 -15.86
N LYS A 70 15.48 -10.34 -15.25
CA LYS A 70 14.99 -11.61 -15.81
C LYS A 70 13.47 -11.59 -16.00
N LEU A 71 12.72 -11.09 -15.01
CA LEU A 71 11.27 -10.95 -15.10
C LEU A 71 10.85 -10.05 -16.26
N ILE A 72 11.53 -8.90 -16.42
CA ILE A 72 11.22 -7.96 -17.52
C ILE A 72 11.46 -8.62 -18.88
N ASN A 73 12.58 -9.33 -19.04
CA ASN A 73 12.90 -10.00 -20.29
C ASN A 73 11.93 -11.15 -20.59
N GLN A 74 11.53 -11.92 -19.58
CA GLN A 74 10.51 -12.94 -19.75
C GLN A 74 9.20 -12.32 -20.24
N MET A 75 8.76 -11.24 -19.60
CA MET A 75 7.52 -10.58 -19.98
C MET A 75 7.54 -10.03 -21.42
N ARG A 76 8.70 -9.55 -21.90
CA ARG A 76 8.87 -9.12 -23.30
C ARG A 76 8.69 -10.28 -24.28
N ASN A 77 9.22 -11.45 -23.94
CA ASN A 77 9.06 -12.65 -24.76
C ASN A 77 7.60 -13.09 -24.80
N ASP A 78 6.92 -13.09 -23.65
CA ASP A 78 5.50 -13.43 -23.53
C ASP A 78 4.60 -12.44 -24.28
N PHE A 79 4.95 -11.15 -24.29
CA PHE A 79 4.26 -10.16 -25.13
C PHE A 79 4.41 -10.48 -26.61
N SER A 80 5.62 -10.83 -27.04
CA SER A 80 5.91 -11.13 -28.44
C SER A 80 5.20 -12.41 -28.92
N SER A 81 5.00 -13.38 -28.03
CA SER A 81 4.33 -14.63 -28.36
C SER A 81 2.80 -14.51 -28.46
N ILE A 82 2.19 -13.46 -27.89
CA ILE A 82 0.73 -13.24 -27.92
C ILE A 82 0.31 -12.07 -28.84
N GLY A 83 1.24 -11.54 -29.64
CA GLY A 83 0.97 -10.50 -30.64
C GLY A 83 1.13 -9.05 -30.17
N LEU A 84 1.71 -8.82 -28.98
CA LEU A 84 2.18 -7.50 -28.53
C LEU A 84 3.66 -7.31 -28.92
N GLN A 85 4.19 -6.09 -28.77
CA GLN A 85 5.59 -5.83 -29.07
C GLN A 85 6.43 -5.90 -27.79
N SER A 86 7.61 -6.51 -27.87
CA SER A 86 8.62 -6.44 -26.81
C SER A 86 8.96 -4.99 -26.41
N SER A 87 8.90 -4.07 -27.37
CA SER A 87 9.15 -2.64 -27.16
C SER A 87 8.07 -1.95 -26.32
N ASP A 88 6.93 -2.60 -26.08
CA ASP A 88 5.87 -2.03 -25.25
C ASP A 88 6.25 -1.98 -23.77
N ILE A 89 7.26 -2.77 -23.38
CA ILE A 89 7.87 -2.73 -22.05
C ILE A 89 9.16 -1.90 -22.14
N VAL A 90 9.03 -0.61 -21.84
CA VAL A 90 10.06 0.40 -22.04
C VAL A 90 10.92 0.54 -20.79
N THR A 91 12.22 0.27 -20.92
CA THR A 91 13.20 0.57 -19.85
C THR A 91 13.42 2.08 -19.76
N ARG A 92 13.38 2.62 -18.54
CA ARG A 92 13.71 4.01 -18.21
C ARG A 92 15.07 4.01 -17.50
N PRO A 93 16.16 4.48 -18.14
CA PRO A 93 17.49 4.47 -17.54
C PRO A 93 17.50 5.14 -16.16
N ARG A 94 18.13 4.49 -15.17
CA ARG A 94 18.23 4.97 -13.77
C ARG A 94 16.89 5.17 -13.04
N VAL A 95 15.77 4.70 -13.60
CA VAL A 95 14.44 4.85 -12.99
C VAL A 95 13.76 3.49 -12.82
N GLY A 96 13.63 2.70 -13.88
CA GLY A 96 12.91 1.43 -13.85
C GLY A 96 12.32 1.05 -15.20
N VAL A 97 11.04 0.68 -15.24
CA VAL A 97 10.37 0.16 -16.44
C VAL A 97 8.91 0.61 -16.49
N SER A 98 8.41 0.91 -17.68
CA SER A 98 7.03 1.38 -17.90
C SER A 98 6.39 0.64 -19.07
N LEU A 99 5.07 0.48 -19.01
CA LEU A 99 4.26 -0.03 -20.11
C LEU A 99 3.82 1.13 -21.02
N SER A 100 4.07 1.04 -22.32
CA SER A 100 3.64 2.05 -23.31
C SER A 100 2.18 1.88 -23.73
N VAL A 101 1.69 0.64 -23.74
CA VAL A 101 0.32 0.30 -24.13
C VAL A 101 -0.66 0.60 -23.01
N ALA A 102 -1.88 0.94 -23.40
CA ALA A 102 -2.96 1.14 -22.45
C ALA A 102 -3.36 -0.19 -21.81
N ILE A 103 -3.50 -0.19 -20.48
CA ILE A 103 -4.09 -1.27 -19.69
C ILE A 103 -5.40 -0.75 -19.09
N GLU A 104 -6.51 -1.36 -19.49
CA GLU A 104 -7.86 -0.92 -19.11
C GLU A 104 -8.63 -2.06 -18.45
N PRO A 105 -9.36 -1.85 -17.34
CA PRO A 105 -10.13 -2.90 -16.72
C PRO A 105 -11.39 -3.17 -17.56
N ILE A 106 -11.63 -4.45 -17.85
CA ILE A 106 -12.89 -4.87 -18.46
C ILE A 106 -13.94 -4.88 -17.35
N LYS A 107 -14.80 -3.87 -17.32
CA LYS A 107 -16.03 -3.96 -16.54
C LYS A 107 -16.79 -5.16 -17.08
N LYS A 108 -16.92 -6.21 -16.27
CA LYS A 108 -17.78 -7.36 -16.57
C LYS A 108 -19.21 -6.82 -16.68
N ILE A 109 -19.64 -6.51 -17.89
CA ILE A 109 -21.04 -6.17 -18.17
C ILE A 109 -21.77 -7.50 -18.01
N THR A 110 -22.43 -7.68 -16.87
CA THR A 110 -23.47 -8.69 -16.74
C THR A 110 -24.53 -8.39 -17.80
N SER A 111 -24.50 -9.16 -18.89
CA SER A 111 -25.52 -9.37 -19.92
C SER A 111 -26.50 -8.23 -20.26
N LEU A 112 -26.35 -7.71 -21.49
CA LEU A 112 -27.37 -7.22 -22.43
C LEU A 112 -28.30 -6.06 -21.99
N LYS A 113 -28.08 -4.86 -22.55
CA LYS A 113 -28.95 -4.26 -23.59
C LYS A 113 -28.19 -3.18 -24.36
N VAL A 114 -28.31 -3.27 -25.69
CA VAL A 114 -28.03 -2.20 -26.66
C VAL A 114 -28.93 -1.01 -26.35
N SER A 115 -28.35 0.18 -26.23
CA SER A 115 -28.92 1.45 -26.68
C SER A 115 -27.87 2.56 -26.60
N ASP A 116 -27.95 3.42 -27.61
CA ASP A 116 -27.07 4.50 -28.05
C ASP A 116 -26.87 5.68 -27.07
N GLU A 117 -25.88 6.50 -27.45
CA GLU A 117 -25.60 7.91 -27.06
C GLU A 117 -25.14 8.23 -25.61
N ASN A 118 -23.91 8.74 -25.46
CA ASN A 118 -23.60 10.18 -25.54
C ASN A 118 -22.16 10.47 -25.05
N VAL A 119 -21.50 11.37 -25.76
CA VAL A 119 -20.11 11.81 -25.63
C VAL A 119 -20.00 12.95 -24.60
N LYS A 120 -19.22 12.75 -23.53
CA LYS A 120 -18.19 13.69 -22.98
C LYS A 120 -17.87 13.37 -21.52
N GLY A 121 -16.57 13.36 -21.20
CA GLY A 121 -16.09 13.45 -19.84
C GLY A 121 -14.70 12.89 -19.66
N THR A 122 -13.67 13.65 -20.01
CA THR A 122 -12.30 13.45 -19.52
C THR A 122 -12.24 13.69 -18.01
N PRO A 123 -11.71 12.78 -17.19
CA PRO A 123 -11.27 13.11 -15.85
C PRO A 123 -9.74 13.05 -15.78
N THR A 124 -9.16 14.22 -15.53
CA THR A 124 -7.75 14.49 -15.27
C THR A 124 -7.16 13.54 -14.22
N ARG A 125 -6.04 12.91 -14.57
CA ARG A 125 -5.51 11.67 -14.00
C ARG A 125 -4.43 11.88 -12.92
N GLU A 126 -4.49 12.98 -12.17
CA GLU A 126 -3.37 13.39 -11.29
C GLU A 126 -3.58 13.15 -9.78
N ASN A 127 -4.77 12.76 -9.32
CA ASN A 127 -5.08 12.76 -7.87
C ASN A 127 -5.19 11.40 -7.16
N ILE A 128 -4.75 10.29 -7.77
CA ILE A 128 -4.97 8.95 -7.18
C ILE A 128 -3.74 8.41 -6.43
N PHE A 129 -2.53 8.90 -6.74
CA PHE A 129 -1.29 8.27 -6.28
C PHE A 129 -0.85 8.61 -4.85
N TYR A 130 -1.25 9.76 -4.29
CA TYR A 130 -0.92 10.11 -2.90
C TYR A 130 -1.86 9.47 -1.85
N LYS A 131 -2.94 8.81 -2.29
CA LYS A 131 -4.00 8.33 -1.38
C LYS A 131 -3.74 6.95 -0.79
N ILE A 132 -3.01 6.06 -1.48
CA ILE A 132 -2.90 4.64 -1.09
C ILE A 132 -1.88 4.42 0.03
N LYS A 133 -0.77 5.18 0.07
CA LYS A 133 0.25 5.04 1.14
C LYS A 133 -0.09 5.81 2.42
N ARG A 134 -0.84 6.92 2.32
CA ARG A 134 -1.14 7.81 3.47
C ARG A 134 -2.19 7.23 4.42
N HIS A 135 -3.19 6.50 3.92
CA HIS A 135 -4.29 6.03 4.78
C HIS A 135 -3.85 4.96 5.81
N SER A 136 -2.93 4.06 5.44
CA SER A 136 -2.44 3.02 6.35
C SER A 136 -1.56 3.59 7.47
N VAL A 137 -0.67 4.53 7.15
CA VAL A 137 0.21 5.17 8.16
C VAL A 137 -0.62 6.00 9.16
N PHE A 138 -1.63 6.74 8.70
CA PHE A 138 -2.50 7.51 9.58
C PHE A 138 -3.30 6.62 10.54
N VAL A 139 -3.83 5.48 10.07
CA VAL A 139 -4.57 4.53 10.93
C VAL A 139 -3.67 3.96 12.02
N VAL A 140 -2.44 3.55 11.68
CA VAL A 140 -1.47 3.01 12.66
C VAL A 140 -1.07 4.06 13.69
N LEU A 141 -0.79 5.30 13.27
CA LEU A 141 -0.45 6.40 14.19
C LEU A 141 -1.61 6.73 15.14
N THR A 142 -2.84 6.81 14.63
CA THR A 142 -4.02 7.06 15.47
C THR A 142 -4.26 5.94 16.48
N GLY A 143 -4.05 4.68 16.08
CA GLY A 143 -4.16 3.53 16.96
C GLY A 143 -3.13 3.56 18.09
N ALA A 144 -1.87 3.85 17.77
CA ALA A 144 -0.79 3.94 18.75
C ALA A 144 -1.03 5.05 19.79
N ILE A 145 -1.53 6.21 19.36
CA ILE A 145 -1.87 7.33 20.25
C ILE A 145 -3.02 6.95 21.21
N LEU A 146 -4.08 6.33 20.70
CA LEU A 146 -5.19 5.86 21.54
C LEU A 146 -4.75 4.82 22.57
N LEU A 147 -3.86 3.90 22.17
CA LEU A 147 -3.35 2.85 23.05
C LEU A 147 -2.48 3.44 24.17
N ALA A 148 -1.64 4.43 23.86
CA ALA A 148 -0.84 5.16 24.85
C ALA A 148 -1.73 5.93 25.86
N LEU A 149 -2.81 6.57 25.41
CA LEU A 149 -3.76 7.26 26.29
C LEU A 149 -4.49 6.28 27.21
N LEU A 150 -4.96 5.16 26.68
CA LEU A 150 -5.61 4.12 27.48
C LEU A 150 -4.66 3.52 28.53
N TYR A 151 -3.40 3.29 28.14
CA TYR A 151 -2.38 2.82 29.08
C TYR A 151 -2.11 3.85 30.19
N GLY A 152 -2.00 5.14 29.84
CA GLY A 152 -1.87 6.22 30.83
C GLY A 152 -3.02 6.26 31.84
N VAL A 153 -4.27 6.19 31.37
CA VAL A 153 -5.44 6.15 32.27
C VAL A 153 -5.45 4.90 33.15
N PHE A 154 -5.06 3.75 32.61
CA PHE A 154 -4.92 2.52 33.38
C PHE A 154 -3.87 2.63 34.50
N THR A 155 -2.74 3.30 34.22
CA THR A 155 -1.73 3.56 35.26
C THR A 155 -2.23 4.49 36.35
N ILE A 156 -3.09 5.46 36.03
CA ILE A 156 -3.71 6.37 37.03
C ILE A 156 -4.71 5.60 37.89
N TYR A 157 -5.54 4.73 37.31
CA TYR A 157 -6.52 3.95 38.06
C TYR A 157 -5.87 2.93 39.01
N LYS A 158 -4.73 2.36 38.61
CA LYS A 158 -3.95 1.44 39.44
C LYS A 158 -2.90 2.13 40.31
N ALA A 159 -2.72 3.44 40.17
CA ALA A 159 -1.82 4.17 41.05
C ALA A 159 -2.38 4.07 42.48
N PRO A 160 -1.61 3.55 43.45
CA PRO A 160 -2.01 3.65 44.85
C PRO A 160 -2.24 5.14 45.14
N VAL A 161 -3.39 5.48 45.72
CA VAL A 161 -3.63 6.82 46.26
C VAL A 161 -2.41 7.13 47.11
N ARG A 162 -1.63 8.13 46.68
CA ARG A 162 -0.41 8.55 47.37
C ARG A 162 -0.85 9.16 48.68
N ASN A 163 -1.07 8.31 49.68
CA ASN A 163 -1.40 8.68 51.03
C ASN A 163 -0.16 9.37 51.60
N SER A 164 -0.26 10.69 51.61
CA SER A 164 0.62 11.65 52.27
C SER A 164 2.04 11.80 51.70
N PRO A 165 2.56 13.04 51.68
CA PRO A 165 3.90 13.33 51.22
C PRO A 165 4.91 12.79 52.24
N ASP A 166 6.11 12.48 51.79
CA ASP A 166 7.31 12.64 52.60
C ASP A 166 7.37 14.11 53.04
N SER A 167 6.63 14.43 54.10
CA SER A 167 6.57 15.77 54.63
C SER A 167 7.91 15.99 55.32
N PHE A 168 8.80 16.71 54.64
CA PHE A 168 10.03 17.28 55.21
C PHE A 168 9.77 17.93 56.58
N PHE A 169 8.53 18.40 56.78
CA PHE A 169 8.04 19.14 57.92
C PHE A 169 7.09 18.29 58.79
N THR A 170 7.36 18.21 60.09
CA THR A 170 6.49 17.62 61.11
C THR A 170 5.73 18.73 61.82
N TYR A 171 4.40 18.62 61.91
CA TYR A 171 3.56 19.58 62.63
C TYR A 171 3.81 19.51 64.14
N LEU A 172 3.98 20.66 64.81
CA LEU A 172 4.26 20.75 66.25
C LEU A 172 3.14 21.39 67.08
N GLY A 173 2.21 22.11 66.44
CA GLY A 173 1.09 22.78 67.13
C GLY A 173 0.84 24.19 66.60
N GLU A 174 -0.14 24.86 67.19
CA GLU A 174 -0.51 26.25 66.90
C GLU A 174 -0.10 27.16 68.05
N TYR A 175 0.47 28.33 67.71
CA TYR A 175 0.74 29.40 68.66
C TYR A 175 0.31 30.72 68.04
N ASN A 176 -0.61 31.44 68.70
CA ASN A 176 -1.06 32.76 68.28
C ASN A 176 -1.58 32.81 66.82
N ASP A 177 -2.42 31.84 66.44
CA ASP A 177 -2.98 31.64 65.08
C ASP A 177 -1.95 31.29 63.99
N TYR A 178 -0.73 30.89 64.36
CA TYR A 178 0.26 30.36 63.43
C TYR A 178 0.52 28.86 63.67
N ALA A 179 0.44 28.06 62.60
CA ALA A 179 0.82 26.66 62.59
C ALA A 179 2.35 26.50 62.51
N ILE A 180 2.95 25.79 63.48
CA ILE A 180 4.39 25.60 63.58
C ILE A 180 4.77 24.20 63.05
N TYR A 181 5.82 24.16 62.22
CA TYR A 181 6.37 22.93 61.67
C TYR A 181 7.89 22.84 61.89
N LYS A 182 8.42 21.62 62.05
CA LYS A 182 9.87 21.35 62.17
C LYS A 182 10.37 20.46 61.03
N THR A 183 11.49 20.82 60.42
CA THR A 183 12.18 19.95 59.44
C THR A 183 12.88 18.78 60.13
N LYS A 184 12.83 17.58 59.55
CA LYS A 184 13.73 16.49 59.96
C LYS A 184 15.17 16.89 59.61
N GLU A 185 16.05 16.94 60.60
CA GLU A 185 17.50 16.99 60.38
C GLU A 185 17.98 15.57 60.06
N ASP A 186 18.85 15.44 59.04
CA ASP A 186 19.45 14.18 58.59
C ASP A 186 20.35 13.53 59.67
#